data_AF-A0A090T215-F1
#
_entry.id   AF-A0A090T215-F1
#
_cell.length_a   1.000
_cell.length_b   1.000
_cell.length_c   1.000
_cell.angle_alpha   90.00
_cell.angle_beta   90.00
_cell.angle_gamma   90.00
#
_symmetry.space_group_name_H-M   'P 1'
#
loop_
_entity.id
_entity.type
_entity.pdbx_description
1 polymer ?
#
loop_
_entity_poly.entity_id
_entity_poly.type
_entity_poly.pdbx_seq_one_letter_code
_entity_poly.pdbx_strand_id
1 'polypeptide(L)'
;MRKWLVALTSSLVLAFAVNATIEIHEFDSLEQENQFKELSHTLRCPKCQNNTIGDSNAELAQDLRQKVYEMTKEGKSKQEIVDYMIARYGNFVTYNPPLTLATSILWLGRCLLLCLALD
;
A
#
# COMPACT_ATOMS: atom_id res chain seq x y z
N MET A 1 -41.43 5.51 25.88
CA MET A 1 -40.52 6.67 25.80
C MET A 1 -39.12 6.40 26.37
N ARG A 2 -38.98 5.90 27.61
CA ARG A 2 -37.66 5.62 28.22
C ARG A 2 -36.75 4.66 27.42
N LYS A 3 -37.31 3.58 26.85
CA LYS A 3 -36.55 2.63 26.01
C LYS A 3 -36.01 3.25 24.70
N TRP A 4 -36.76 4.20 24.13
CA TRP A 4 -36.35 4.92 22.91
C TRP A 4 -35.27 5.97 23.21
N LEU A 5 -35.36 6.65 24.35
CA LEU A 5 -34.31 7.56 24.84
C LEU A 5 -33.00 6.80 25.10
N VAL A 6 -33.06 5.60 25.69
CA VAL A 6 -31.86 4.75 25.91
C VAL A 6 -31.26 4.26 24.58
N ALA A 7 -32.09 3.87 23.61
CA ALA A 7 -31.61 3.46 22.29
C ALA A 7 -30.95 4.61 21.52
N LEU A 8 -31.54 5.81 21.56
CA LEU A 8 -30.99 7.01 20.91
C LEU A 8 -29.66 7.44 21.55
N THR A 9 -29.59 7.45 22.88
CA THR A 9 -28.35 7.80 23.60
C THR A 9 -27.26 6.75 23.37
N SER A 10 -27.60 5.45 23.35
CA SER A 10 -26.63 4.38 23.04
C SER A 10 -26.13 4.44 21.60
N SER A 11 -26.99 4.77 20.64
CA SER A 11 -26.58 4.93 19.23
C SER A 11 -25.67 6.14 19.04
N LEU A 12 -25.97 7.25 19.75
CA LEU A 12 -25.18 8.46 19.71
C LEU A 12 -23.77 8.25 20.29
N VAL A 13 -23.63 7.51 21.40
CA VAL A 13 -22.31 7.19 21.98
C VAL A 13 -21.44 6.35 21.02
N LEU A 14 -22.06 5.45 20.25
CA LEU A 14 -21.34 4.60 19.29
C LEU A 14 -20.77 5.39 18.11
N ALA A 15 -21.43 6.48 17.71
CA ALA A 15 -20.98 7.33 16.60
C ALA A 15 -19.69 8.11 16.93
N PHE A 16 -19.42 8.41 18.20
CA PHE A 16 -18.23 9.14 18.64
C PHE A 16 -16.97 8.25 18.80
N ALA A 17 -17.06 6.94 18.58
CA ALA A 17 -15.95 6.01 18.81
C ALA A 17 -14.91 5.98 17.67
N VAL A 18 -15.14 6.69 16.56
CA VAL A 18 -14.23 6.69 15.42
C VAL A 18 -13.23 7.85 15.54
N ASN A 19 -11.97 7.52 15.80
CA ASN A 19 -10.85 8.45 15.72
C ASN A 19 -10.14 8.23 14.38
N ALA A 20 -10.06 9.29 13.56
CA ALA A 20 -9.20 9.30 12.37
C ALA A 20 -7.92 10.05 12.74
N THR A 21 -6.78 9.34 12.78
CA THR A 21 -5.48 10.00 12.86
C THR A 21 -5.09 10.46 11.45
N ILE A 22 -4.77 11.74 11.29
CA ILE A 22 -4.28 12.30 10.03
C ILE A 22 -2.76 12.40 10.16
N GLU A 23 -2.05 11.65 9.33
CA GLU A 23 -0.60 11.67 9.30
C GLU A 23 -0.13 12.78 8.37
N ILE A 24 0.37 13.87 8.95
CA ILE A 24 0.83 15.03 8.19
C ILE A 24 2.33 14.91 7.92
N HIS A 25 2.68 14.96 6.64
CA HIS A 25 4.06 14.90 6.16
C HIS A 25 4.42 16.24 5.51
N GLU A 26 5.60 16.77 5.84
CA GLU A 26 6.09 18.05 5.31
C GLU A 26 7.16 17.82 4.24
N PHE A 27 6.93 18.35 3.03
CA PHE A 27 7.82 18.19 1.88
C PHE A 27 8.51 19.51 1.52
N ASP A 28 9.72 19.45 0.99
CA ASP A 28 10.47 20.65 0.58
C ASP A 28 10.06 21.15 -0.81
N SER A 29 9.37 20.29 -1.59
CA SER A 29 8.94 20.59 -2.95
C SER A 29 7.65 19.84 -3.32
N LEU A 30 6.94 20.37 -4.31
CA LEU A 30 5.76 19.73 -4.89
C LEU A 30 6.09 18.36 -5.53
N GLU A 31 7.30 18.22 -6.07
CA GLU A 31 7.75 16.97 -6.68
C GLU A 31 7.86 15.84 -5.65
N GLN A 32 8.45 16.11 -4.49
CA GLN A 32 8.51 15.16 -3.38
C GLN A 32 7.12 14.76 -2.88
N GLU A 33 6.21 15.74 -2.71
CA GLU A 33 4.84 15.45 -2.28
C GLU A 33 4.11 14.55 -3.29
N ASN A 34 4.24 14.84 -4.58
CA ASN A 34 3.65 14.04 -5.64
C ASN A 34 4.24 12.63 -5.70
N GLN A 35 5.57 12.49 -5.58
CA GLN A 35 6.24 11.19 -5.53
C GLN A 35 5.73 10.36 -4.34
N PHE A 36 5.65 10.97 -3.15
CA PHE A 36 5.15 10.30 -1.96
C PHE A 36 3.70 9.84 -2.11
N LYS A 37 2.81 10.70 -2.63
CA LYS A 37 1.41 10.37 -2.91
C LYS A 37 1.30 9.22 -3.90
N GLU A 38 2.05 9.28 -5.01
CA GLU A 38 2.03 8.24 -6.02
C GLU A 38 2.50 6.89 -5.45
N LEU A 39 3.62 6.87 -4.73
CA LEU A 39 4.13 5.67 -4.08
C LEU A 39 3.15 5.12 -3.05
N SER A 40 2.46 6.00 -2.31
CA SER A 40 1.46 5.59 -1.32
C SER A 40 0.25 4.86 -1.93
N HIS A 41 -0.13 5.22 -3.16
CA HIS A 41 -1.23 4.57 -3.88
C HIS A 41 -0.81 3.40 -4.78
N THR A 42 0.48 3.24 -5.05
CA THR A 42 0.98 2.16 -5.92
C THR A 42 1.60 1.00 -5.14
N LEU A 43 2.17 1.27 -3.96
CA LEU A 43 2.69 0.26 -3.07
C LEU A 43 1.56 -0.37 -2.24
N ARG A 44 1.57 -1.69 -2.15
CA ARG A 44 0.65 -2.51 -1.35
C ARG A 44 1.22 -2.78 0.04
N CYS A 45 0.34 -2.90 1.02
CA CYS A 45 0.69 -3.47 2.31
C CYS A 45 0.60 -5.01 2.24
N PRO A 46 1.71 -5.78 2.33
CA PRO A 46 1.70 -7.24 2.13
C PRO A 46 0.93 -8.03 3.18
N LYS A 47 0.61 -7.42 4.32
CA LYS A 47 -0.14 -8.04 5.42
C LYS A 47 -1.57 -7.51 5.57
N CYS A 48 -1.96 -6.56 4.73
CA CYS A 48 -3.28 -5.95 4.78
C CYS A 48 -4.23 -6.64 3.78
N GLN A 49 -5.53 -6.34 3.86
CA GLN A 49 -6.57 -6.89 2.97
C GLN A 49 -6.48 -6.31 1.55
N ASN A 50 -5.41 -6.60 0.80
CA ASN A 50 -5.17 -6.15 -0.58
C ASN A 50 -5.33 -4.62 -0.77
N ASN A 51 -4.92 -3.85 0.24
CA ASN A 51 -4.97 -2.39 0.23
C ASN A 51 -3.58 -1.81 -0.08
N THR A 52 -3.59 -0.58 -0.61
CA THR A 52 -2.37 0.23 -0.73
C THR A 52 -1.88 0.66 0.66
N ILE A 53 -0.63 1.11 0.76
CA ILE A 53 -0.12 1.67 2.02
C ILE A 53 -0.83 2.99 2.37
N GLY A 54 -1.34 3.72 1.38
CA GLY A 54 -2.14 4.94 1.56
C GLY A 54 -3.57 4.68 2.07
N ASP A 55 -4.19 3.57 1.67
CA ASP A 55 -5.58 3.27 2.03
C ASP A 55 -5.71 2.44 3.33
N SER A 56 -4.61 1.85 3.81
CA SER A 56 -4.61 1.01 5.00
C SER A 56 -4.15 1.75 6.25
N ASN A 57 -4.95 1.65 7.31
CA ASN A 57 -4.60 2.16 8.65
C ASN A 57 -3.82 1.15 9.50
N ALA A 58 -3.40 0.01 8.94
CA ALA A 58 -2.61 -0.97 9.69
C ALA A 58 -1.25 -0.38 10.12
N GLU A 59 -0.73 -0.81 11.27
CA GLU A 59 0.58 -0.38 11.79
C GLU A 59 1.70 -0.57 10.75
N LEU A 60 1.72 -1.73 10.08
CA LEU A 60 2.69 -1.98 9.00
C LEU A 60 2.57 -0.98 7.84
N ALA A 61 1.35 -0.54 7.48
CA ALA A 61 1.17 0.43 6.41
C ALA A 61 1.68 1.82 6.81
N GLN A 62 1.57 2.18 8.09
CA GLN A 62 2.17 3.41 8.65
C GLN A 62 3.70 3.33 8.57
N ASP A 63 4.31 2.20 9.00
CA ASP A 63 5.76 2.00 8.92
C ASP A 63 6.29 2.11 7.47
N LEU A 64 5.56 1.53 6.51
CA LEU A 64 5.93 1.63 5.10
C LEU A 64 5.81 3.07 4.58
N ARG A 65 4.74 3.80 4.91
CA ARG A 65 4.56 5.21 4.53
C ARG A 65 5.66 6.08 5.12
N GLN A 66 5.95 5.92 6.40
CA GLN A 66 7.05 6.61 7.06
C GLN A 66 8.37 6.36 6.34
N LYS A 67 8.64 5.10 5.92
CA LYS A 67 9.87 4.80 5.19
C LYS A 67 9.91 5.40 3.77
N VAL A 68 8.79 5.41 3.06
CA VAL A 68 8.68 6.10 1.75
C VAL A 68 8.94 7.59 1.92
N TYR A 69 8.39 8.21 2.98
CA TYR A 69 8.60 9.61 3.29
C TYR A 69 10.08 9.92 3.54
N GLU A 70 10.74 9.17 4.42
CA GLU A 70 12.18 9.33 4.70
C GLU A 70 13.01 9.29 3.42
N MET A 71 12.84 8.26 2.60
CA MET A 71 13.62 8.12 1.36
C MET A 71 13.30 9.21 0.34
N THR A 72 12.05 9.69 0.31
CA THR A 72 11.66 10.83 -0.54
C THR A 72 12.35 12.11 -0.09
N LYS A 73 12.46 12.34 1.23
CA LYS A 73 13.20 13.47 1.80
C LYS A 73 14.71 13.36 1.60
N GLU A 74 15.24 12.14 1.57
CA GLU A 74 16.63 11.85 1.19
C GLU A 74 16.91 12.09 -0.30
N GLY A 75 15.89 12.41 -1.11
CA GLY A 75 16.05 12.67 -2.55
C GLY A 75 16.20 11.40 -3.39
N LYS A 76 15.76 10.24 -2.87
CA LYS A 76 15.78 8.98 -3.61
C LYS A 76 14.75 9.00 -4.73
N SER A 77 15.13 8.39 -5.86
CA SER A 77 14.22 8.21 -6.98
C SER A 77 13.14 7.18 -6.64
N LYS A 78 11.99 7.30 -7.32
CA LYS A 78 10.88 6.34 -7.22
C LYS A 78 11.33 4.89 -7.37
N GLN A 79 12.21 4.60 -8.33
CA GLN A 79 12.68 3.24 -8.59
C GLN A 79 13.52 2.71 -7.43
N GLU A 80 14.44 3.52 -6.89
CA GLU A 80 15.23 3.13 -5.71
C GLU A 80 14.34 2.83 -4.49
N ILE A 81 13.27 3.61 -4.30
CA ILE A 81 12.32 3.38 -3.21
C ILE A 81 11.58 2.05 -3.42
N VAL A 82 11.07 1.81 -4.64
CA VAL A 82 10.38 0.55 -4.97
C VAL A 82 11.30 -0.65 -4.79
N ASP A 83 12.54 -0.57 -5.28
CA ASP A 83 13.53 -1.63 -5.18
C ASP A 83 13.89 -1.93 -3.72
N TYR A 84 14.05 -0.89 -2.90
CA TYR A 84 14.24 -1.05 -1.46
C TYR A 84 13.05 -1.76 -0.81
N MET A 85 11.83 -1.34 -1.15
CA MET A 85 10.61 -1.94 -0.60
C MET A 85 10.50 -3.41 -1.01
N ILE A 86 10.82 -3.78 -2.25
CA ILE A 86 10.85 -5.17 -2.71
C ILE A 86 11.92 -5.96 -1.98
N ALA A 87 13.13 -5.40 -1.84
CA ALA A 87 14.24 -6.08 -1.17
C ALA A 87 13.93 -6.38 0.31
N ARG A 88 13.20 -5.47 0.98
CA ARG A 88 12.91 -5.59 2.42
C ARG A 88 11.59 -6.31 2.73
N TYR A 89 10.55 -6.06 1.93
CA TYR A 89 9.18 -6.52 2.18
C TYR A 89 8.66 -7.53 1.14
N GLY A 90 9.46 -7.81 0.10
CA GLY A 90 9.17 -8.81 -0.93
C GLY A 90 8.35 -8.28 -2.12
N ASN A 91 8.23 -9.13 -3.14
CA ASN A 91 7.56 -8.79 -4.41
C ASN A 91 6.07 -8.42 -4.28
N PHE A 92 5.42 -8.78 -3.16
CA PHE A 92 4.00 -8.49 -2.94
C PHE A 92 3.72 -7.00 -2.64
N VAL A 93 4.75 -6.23 -2.29
CA VAL A 93 4.64 -4.79 -2.00
C VAL A 93 4.32 -3.95 -3.24
N THR A 94 4.47 -4.50 -4.45
CA THR A 94 4.15 -3.81 -5.71
C THR A 94 3.19 -4.64 -6.55
N TYR A 95 2.34 -3.99 -7.35
CA TYR A 95 1.51 -4.66 -8.37
C TYR A 95 2.33 -5.12 -9.58
N ASN A 96 3.52 -4.56 -9.78
CA ASN A 96 4.37 -4.84 -10.92
C ASN A 96 5.70 -5.45 -10.42
N PRO A 97 5.70 -6.73 -9.98
CA PRO A 97 6.91 -7.37 -9.51
C PRO A 97 7.93 -7.51 -10.65
N PRO A 98 9.23 -7.42 -10.36
CA PRO A 98 10.28 -7.46 -11.37
C PRO A 98 10.31 -8.81 -12.10
N LEU A 99 10.70 -8.80 -13.37
CA LEU A 99 10.93 -10.01 -14.16
C LEU A 99 12.21 -10.69 -13.67
N THR A 100 12.03 -11.73 -12.86
CA THR A 100 13.09 -12.63 -12.40
C THR A 100 13.10 -13.92 -13.23
N LEU A 101 14.21 -14.67 -13.19
CA LEU A 101 14.30 -16.00 -13.83
C LEU A 101 13.18 -16.95 -13.35
N ALA A 102 12.80 -16.89 -12.08
CA ALA A 102 11.72 -17.70 -11.53
C ALA A 102 10.37 -17.32 -12.17
N THR A 103 10.07 -16.02 -12.27
CA THR A 103 8.84 -15.55 -12.92
C THR A 103 8.84 -15.84 -14.42
N SER A 104 9.97 -15.75 -15.12
CA SER A 104 10.03 -16.02 -16.56
C SER A 104 9.73 -17.48 -16.90
N ILE A 105 10.10 -18.44 -16.04
CA ILE A 105 9.73 -19.85 -16.21
C ILE A 105 8.20 -20.01 -16.19
N LEU A 106 7.49 -19.32 -15.29
CA LEU A 106 6.02 -19.37 -15.23
C LEU A 106 5.38 -18.82 -16.51
N TRP A 107 5.94 -17.73 -17.07
CA TRP A 107 5.48 -17.16 -18.34
C TRP A 107 5.77 -18.09 -19.53
N LEU A 108 6.97 -18.66 -19.61
CA LEU A 108 7.34 -19.65 -20.64
C LEU A 108 6.44 -20.89 -20.58
N GLY A 109 6.13 -21.37 -19.37
CA GLY A 109 5.17 -22.47 -19.19
C GLY A 109 3.79 -22.15 -19.76
N ARG A 110 3.28 -20.93 -19.54
CA ARG A 110 2.01 -20.48 -20.13
C ARG A 110 2.08 -20.44 -21.66
N CYS A 111 3.16 -19.92 -22.23
CA CYS A 111 3.35 -19.89 -23.69
C CYS A 111 3.44 -21.30 -24.29
N LEU A 112 4.20 -22.19 -23.65
CA LEU A 112 4.36 -23.57 -24.09
C LEU A 112 3.04 -24.33 -24.11
N LEU A 113 2.24 -24.21 -23.04
CA LEU A 113 0.91 -24.82 -22.99
C LEU A 113 -0.02 -24.27 -24.07
N LEU A 114 0.08 -22.97 -24.38
CA LEU A 114 -0.70 -22.36 -25.46
C LEU A 114 -0.30 -22.92 -26.82
N CYS A 115 1.00 -23.07 -27.09
CA CYS A 115 1.50 -23.68 -28.32
C CYS A 115 1.00 -25.12 -28.47
N LEU A 116 1.18 -25.95 -27.45
CA LEU A 116 0.73 -27.35 -27.47
C LEU A 116 -0.78 -27.53 -27.61
N ALA A 117 -1.58 -26.54 -27.21
CA ALA A 117 -3.03 -26.58 -27.34
C ALA A 117 -3.53 -26.14 -28.73
N LEU A 118 -2.66 -25.50 -29.54
CA LEU A 118 -2.98 -24.99 -30.87
C LEU A 118 -2.51 -25.92 -32.00
N ASP A 119 -1.67 -26.92 -31.68
CA ASP A 119 -1.26 -28.03 -32.57
C ASP A 119 -2.23 -29.22 -32.46
#